data_AF-A0A968ZWP6-F1
#
_entry.id   AF-A0A968ZWP6-F1
#
_cell.length_a   1.000
_cell.length_b   1.000
_cell.length_c   1.000
_cell.angle_alpha   90.00
_cell.angle_beta   90.00
_cell.angle_gamma   90.00
#
_symmetry.space_group_name_H-M   'P 1'
#
loop_
_entity.id
_entity.type
_entity.pdbx_description
1 polymer ?
#
loop_
_entity_poly.entity_id
_entity_poly.type
_entity_poly.pdbx_seq_one_letter_code
_entity_poly.pdbx_strand_id
1 'polypeptide(L)'
;MMTVGVAKSAHAARYYTEPQAGTFRSEWVGKGAVELGLSGAVEPPDFKLLLDGYQPNGDKLVQNLRSDRIAGYDCTFGAPKSVSIGILVEGDTKLLEAHREAISYTYAALEAGAQSRTYRNKKSQFANTRWTIGANFQHTLSRDLDPHIHNHIVILNATKNKDEDRFQALYTRRMIFERIKYLGKLYRDKLAEGVKSLGHKLQVSGNDMWELEQYPADVLKEFSRRRQNIVNAVGLNASRDRNQWASLLLRKKKNELPLETLHPLWMNKYKNILKYSEREKGSDHSL
;
A
#
# COMPACT_ATOMS: atom_id res chain seq x y z
N MET A 1 -3.04 -5.69 -4.73
CA MET A 1 -2.30 -4.92 -5.77
C MET A 1 -1.09 -4.27 -5.13
N MET A 2 0.00 -4.07 -5.89
CA MET A 2 1.12 -3.23 -5.47
C MET A 2 1.38 -2.13 -6.50
N THR A 3 1.57 -0.90 -6.05
CA THR A 3 1.99 0.24 -6.88
C THR A 3 3.21 0.92 -6.28
N VAL A 4 3.97 1.65 -7.09
CA VAL A 4 5.13 2.42 -6.62
C VAL A 4 5.00 3.89 -7.02
N GLY A 5 5.18 4.78 -6.04
CA GLY A 5 5.32 6.22 -6.21
C GLY A 5 6.71 6.70 -5.78
N VAL A 6 7.08 7.92 -6.20
CA VAL A 6 8.33 8.57 -5.77
C VAL A 6 7.98 9.64 -4.73
N ALA A 7 8.60 9.55 -3.55
CA ALA A 7 8.47 10.53 -2.48
C ALA A 7 9.63 11.54 -2.56
N LYS A 8 9.31 12.81 -2.81
CA LYS A 8 10.26 13.94 -2.73
C LYS A 8 10.18 14.57 -1.34
N SER A 9 11.32 15.02 -0.81
CA SER A 9 11.49 15.47 0.59
C SER A 9 10.45 16.50 1.04
N ALA A 10 10.21 17.56 0.25
CA ALA A 10 9.32 18.66 0.66
C ALA A 10 7.82 18.31 0.75
N HIS A 11 7.36 17.27 0.05
CA HIS A 11 5.92 16.94 -0.06
C HIS A 11 5.51 15.67 0.69
N ALA A 12 6.45 14.77 0.97
CA ALA A 12 6.15 13.46 1.51
C ALA A 12 5.77 13.50 3.00
N ALA A 13 6.49 14.26 3.83
CA ALA A 13 6.28 14.24 5.28
C ALA A 13 4.83 14.61 5.65
N ARG A 14 4.36 15.80 5.24
CA ARG A 14 2.98 16.25 5.51
C ARG A 14 1.93 15.30 4.97
N TYR A 15 2.15 14.69 3.80
CA TYR A 15 1.20 13.76 3.21
C TYR A 15 1.00 12.47 4.03
N TYR A 16 2.00 12.02 4.79
CA TYR A 16 1.89 10.79 5.57
C TYR A 16 1.69 11.02 7.08
N THR A 17 2.10 12.18 7.60
CA THR A 17 2.11 12.45 9.05
C THR A 17 0.98 13.35 9.54
N GLU A 18 0.27 14.05 8.66
CA GLU A 18 -0.93 14.76 9.06
C GLU A 18 -2.02 13.74 9.42
N PRO A 19 -2.73 13.88 10.56
CA PRO A 19 -3.83 13.00 10.93
C PRO A 19 -4.89 13.00 9.83
N GLN A 20 -4.86 11.97 9.01
CA GLN A 20 -5.79 11.79 7.92
C GLN A 20 -6.92 10.90 8.40
N ALA A 21 -8.17 11.31 8.20
CA ALA A 21 -9.30 10.40 8.44
C ALA A 21 -9.06 9.07 7.71
N GLY A 22 -9.18 7.97 8.46
CA GLY A 22 -8.91 6.62 7.99
C GLY A 22 -7.45 6.15 8.10
N THR A 23 -6.51 6.93 8.64
CA THR A 23 -5.19 6.40 9.03
C THR A 23 -5.32 5.70 10.37
N PHE A 24 -5.11 4.38 10.38
CA PHE A 24 -5.45 3.54 11.53
C PHE A 24 -4.22 3.11 12.33
N ARG A 25 -3.07 2.99 11.69
CA ARG A 25 -1.82 2.51 12.30
C ARG A 25 -0.63 2.98 11.49
N SER A 26 0.45 3.38 12.16
CA SER A 26 1.77 3.55 11.54
C SER A 26 2.79 2.67 12.25
N GLU A 27 3.80 2.18 11.53
CA GLU A 27 4.92 1.46 12.14
C GLU A 27 6.21 1.53 11.33
N TRP A 28 7.34 1.51 12.03
CA TRP A 28 8.66 1.35 11.42
C TRP A 28 8.89 -0.09 10.95
N VAL A 29 9.49 -0.24 9.76
CA VAL A 29 9.83 -1.53 9.16
C VAL A 29 11.23 -1.51 8.54
N GLY A 30 11.85 -2.68 8.46
CA GLY A 30 13.17 -2.86 7.86
C GLY A 30 14.29 -2.89 8.89
N LYS A 31 15.34 -3.63 8.57
CA LYS A 31 16.50 -3.82 9.46
C LYS A 31 17.20 -2.52 9.78
N GLY A 32 17.18 -1.58 8.85
CA GLY A 32 17.78 -0.27 9.07
C GLY A 32 16.99 0.62 10.01
N ALA A 33 15.67 0.48 10.05
CA ALA A 33 14.89 1.16 11.08
C ALA A 33 15.29 0.63 12.47
N VAL A 34 15.35 -0.70 12.63
CA VAL A 34 15.76 -1.33 13.91
C VAL A 34 17.16 -0.90 14.35
N GLU A 35 18.14 -0.89 13.44
CA GLU A 35 19.52 -0.48 13.74
C GLU A 35 19.62 0.99 14.17
N LEU A 36 18.75 1.86 13.64
CA LEU A 36 18.67 3.27 14.02
C LEU A 36 17.82 3.51 15.28
N GLY A 37 17.38 2.45 15.97
CA GLY A 37 16.51 2.55 17.16
C GLY A 37 15.07 2.94 16.83
N LEU A 38 14.67 2.89 15.56
CA LEU A 38 13.31 3.20 15.11
C LEU A 38 12.44 1.94 15.18
N SER A 39 11.49 1.96 16.10
CA SER A 39 10.56 0.84 16.32
C SER A 39 9.19 1.35 16.78
N GLY A 40 8.16 0.52 16.67
CA GLY A 40 6.80 0.92 17.02
C GLY A 40 6.24 1.95 16.04
N ALA A 41 5.40 2.86 16.55
CA ALA A 41 4.71 3.87 15.75
C ALA A 41 5.68 4.86 15.08
N VAL A 42 5.29 5.35 13.90
CA VAL A 42 6.07 6.35 13.17
C VAL A 42 5.77 7.74 13.73
N GLU A 43 6.74 8.31 14.43
CA GLU A 43 6.65 9.67 14.93
C GLU A 43 6.89 10.70 13.81
N PRO A 44 6.00 11.70 13.62
CA PRO A 44 6.14 12.71 12.57
C PRO A 44 7.50 13.44 12.54
N PRO A 45 8.11 13.84 13.68
CA PRO A 45 9.41 14.50 13.67
C PRO A 45 10.53 13.62 13.12
N ASP A 46 10.59 12.35 13.54
CA ASP A 46 11.62 11.41 13.09
C ASP A 46 11.48 11.09 11.60
N PHE A 47 10.25 10.85 11.15
CA PHE A 47 9.98 10.61 9.74
C PHE A 47 10.35 11.82 8.87
N LYS A 48 10.07 13.04 9.34
CA LYS A 48 10.50 14.26 8.67
C LYS A 48 12.03 14.36 8.61
N LEU A 49 12.75 14.11 9.70
CA LEU A 49 14.22 14.14 9.74
C LEU A 49 14.83 13.20 8.69
N LEU A 50 14.35 11.96 8.62
CA LEU A 50 14.82 10.97 7.63
C LEU A 50 14.52 11.42 6.19
N LEU A 51 13.35 12.00 5.96
CA LEU A 51 12.97 12.58 4.65
C LEU A 51 13.76 13.83 4.28
N ASP A 52 14.33 14.54 5.25
CA ASP A 52 15.24 15.67 5.03
C ASP A 52 16.68 15.21 4.85
N GLY A 53 17.02 14.03 5.39
CA GLY A 53 18.29 13.34 5.14
C GLY A 53 19.16 13.24 6.38
N TYR A 54 18.53 13.27 7.55
CA TYR A 54 19.16 13.16 8.85
C TYR A 54 18.66 11.92 9.59
N GLN A 55 19.55 11.35 10.39
CA GLN A 55 19.21 10.32 11.36
C GLN A 55 18.58 10.97 12.60
N PRO A 56 17.87 10.20 13.46
CA PRO A 56 17.28 10.72 14.70
C PRO A 56 18.31 11.34 15.67
N ASN A 57 19.56 10.85 15.64
CA ASN A 57 20.66 11.40 16.44
C ASN A 57 21.25 12.72 15.87
N GLY A 58 20.75 13.21 14.74
CA GLY A 58 21.22 14.43 14.07
C GLY A 58 22.31 14.22 13.01
N ASP A 59 22.87 13.01 12.89
CA ASP A 59 23.88 12.71 11.87
C ASP A 59 23.28 12.70 10.46
N LYS A 60 24.12 12.92 9.45
CA LYS A 60 23.67 12.82 8.05
C LYS A 60 23.35 11.38 7.68
N LEU A 61 22.15 11.16 7.15
CA LEU A 61 21.74 9.90 6.51
C LEU A 61 22.15 9.88 5.02
N VAL A 62 22.30 11.05 4.40
CA VAL A 62 22.67 11.17 2.98
C VAL A 62 23.84 12.13 2.80
N GLN A 63 24.66 11.89 1.77
CA GLN A 63 25.83 12.74 1.51
C GLN A 63 25.45 14.15 1.04
N ASN A 64 24.44 14.27 0.16
CA ASN A 64 24.04 15.54 -0.47
C ASN A 64 22.60 15.91 -0.09
N LEU A 65 22.46 16.95 0.74
CA LEU A 65 21.18 17.47 1.24
C LEU A 65 20.53 18.45 0.25
N ARG A 66 20.22 17.97 -0.96
CA ARG A 66 19.50 18.78 -1.96
C ARG A 66 17.99 18.68 -1.74
N SER A 67 17.28 19.79 -1.90
CA SER A 67 15.82 19.87 -1.73
C SER A 67 15.04 19.11 -2.83
N ASP A 68 15.64 18.89 -3.99
CA ASP A 68 15.06 18.17 -5.13
C ASP A 68 15.32 16.66 -5.12
N ARG A 69 16.00 16.16 -4.08
CA ARG A 69 16.38 14.75 -3.98
C ARG A 69 15.16 13.84 -3.89
N ILE A 70 15.31 12.63 -4.42
CA ILE A 70 14.38 11.54 -4.13
C ILE A 70 14.62 11.11 -2.68
N ALA A 71 13.65 11.38 -1.82
CA ALA A 71 13.73 11.08 -0.40
C ALA A 71 13.38 9.63 -0.09
N GLY A 72 12.46 9.07 -0.85
CA GLY A 72 12.08 7.67 -0.74
C GLY A 72 11.16 7.23 -1.87
N TYR A 73 10.69 6.00 -1.74
CA TYR A 73 9.79 5.35 -2.68
C TYR A 73 8.61 4.80 -1.90
N ASP A 74 7.40 5.20 -2.29
CA ASP A 74 6.17 4.74 -1.67
C ASP A 74 5.71 3.47 -2.37
N CYS A 75 5.80 2.34 -1.67
CA CYS A 75 5.25 1.06 -2.11
C CYS A 75 3.88 0.87 -1.48
N THR A 76 2.83 1.04 -2.28
CA THR A 76 1.45 0.91 -1.80
C THR A 76 0.92 -0.50 -2.02
N PHE A 77 0.44 -1.15 -0.96
CA PHE A 77 -0.22 -2.46 -0.99
C PHE A 77 -1.71 -2.29 -0.73
N GLY A 78 -2.55 -2.63 -1.70
CA GLY A 78 -4.01 -2.59 -1.55
C GLY A 78 -4.63 -3.99 -1.58
N ALA A 79 -5.48 -4.30 -0.60
CA ALA A 79 -6.21 -5.57 -0.58
C ALA A 79 -7.29 -5.62 -1.68
N PRO A 80 -7.75 -6.83 -2.07
CA PRO A 80 -8.99 -6.98 -2.83
C PRO A 80 -10.17 -6.26 -2.17
N LYS A 81 -11.20 -5.93 -2.96
CA LYS A 81 -12.32 -5.13 -2.45
C LYS A 81 -13.11 -5.91 -1.41
N SER A 82 -13.38 -7.19 -1.65
CA SER A 82 -14.04 -8.11 -0.71
C SER A 82 -13.33 -8.15 0.64
N VAL A 83 -11.99 -8.28 0.65
CA VAL A 83 -11.18 -8.27 1.88
C VAL A 83 -11.31 -6.94 2.62
N SER A 84 -11.31 -5.82 1.88
CA SER A 84 -11.53 -4.49 2.49
C SER A 84 -12.91 -4.37 3.14
N ILE A 85 -13.95 -4.97 2.54
CA ILE A 85 -15.31 -4.97 3.07
C ILE A 85 -15.39 -5.84 4.32
N GLY A 86 -14.86 -7.06 4.30
CA GLY A 86 -14.83 -7.94 5.47
C GLY A 86 -14.15 -7.27 6.68
N ILE A 87 -13.03 -6.58 6.46
CA ILE A 87 -12.32 -5.87 7.52
C ILE A 87 -13.08 -4.63 8.00
N LEU A 88 -13.48 -3.75 7.08
CA LEU A 88 -13.90 -2.38 7.43
C LEU A 88 -15.40 -2.21 7.59
N VAL A 89 -16.20 -3.11 7.03
CA VAL A 89 -17.67 -3.09 7.13
C VAL A 89 -18.10 -4.11 8.15
N GLU A 90 -17.67 -5.37 7.99
CA GLU A 90 -18.06 -6.46 8.88
C GLU A 90 -17.21 -6.57 10.15
N GLY A 91 -16.03 -5.94 10.19
CA GLY A 91 -15.17 -5.91 11.37
C GLY A 91 -14.31 -7.17 11.57
N ASP A 92 -14.04 -7.94 10.51
CA ASP A 92 -13.23 -9.16 10.59
C ASP A 92 -11.74 -8.82 10.83
N THR A 93 -11.32 -8.98 12.08
CA THR A 93 -9.94 -8.74 12.50
C THR A 93 -8.97 -9.82 12.03
N LYS A 94 -9.44 -11.04 11.72
CA LYS A 94 -8.57 -12.12 11.23
C LYS A 94 -8.13 -11.84 9.79
N LEU A 95 -9.04 -11.31 8.95
CA LEU A 95 -8.69 -10.81 7.63
C LEU A 95 -7.67 -9.66 7.68
N LEU A 96 -7.77 -8.79 8.69
CA LEU A 96 -6.80 -7.72 8.90
C LEU A 96 -5.41 -8.26 9.25
N GLU A 97 -5.32 -9.28 10.11
CA GLU A 97 -4.03 -9.91 10.43
C GLU A 97 -3.44 -10.65 9.21
N ALA A 98 -4.26 -11.35 8.43
CA ALA A 98 -3.80 -11.98 7.18
C ALA A 98 -3.24 -10.94 6.17
N HIS A 99 -3.87 -9.78 6.07
CA HIS A 99 -3.39 -8.63 5.28
C HIS A 99 -2.03 -8.13 5.76
N ARG A 100 -1.86 -7.97 7.08
CA ARG A 100 -0.60 -7.53 7.70
C ARG A 100 0.51 -8.55 7.49
N GLU A 101 0.24 -9.84 7.66
CA GLU A 101 1.22 -10.90 7.43
C GLU A 101 1.67 -10.94 5.95
N ALA A 102 0.72 -10.82 5.01
CA ALA A 102 1.03 -10.79 3.59
C ALA A 102 1.93 -9.59 3.21
N ILE A 103 1.70 -8.42 3.83
CA ILE A 103 2.56 -7.26 3.68
C ILE A 103 3.95 -7.53 4.24
N SER A 104 4.05 -7.99 5.49
CA SER A 104 5.33 -8.27 6.16
C SER A 104 6.18 -9.28 5.38
N TYR A 105 5.55 -10.36 4.91
CA TYR A 105 6.20 -11.38 4.07
C TYR A 105 6.73 -10.79 2.76
N THR A 106 5.90 -9.99 2.08
CA THR A 106 6.30 -9.37 0.80
C THR A 106 7.38 -8.30 1.01
N TYR A 107 7.29 -7.53 2.08
CA TYR A 107 8.28 -6.52 2.45
C TYR A 107 9.64 -7.17 2.74
N ALA A 108 9.67 -8.31 3.44
CA ALA A 108 10.92 -9.06 3.66
C ALA A 108 11.58 -9.49 2.33
N ALA A 109 10.79 -9.96 1.35
CA ALA A 109 11.29 -10.31 0.02
C ALA A 109 11.76 -9.09 -0.81
N LEU A 110 11.16 -7.92 -0.57
CA LEU A 110 11.59 -6.64 -1.12
C LEU A 110 12.91 -6.19 -0.48
N GLU A 111 13.02 -6.22 0.85
CA GLU A 111 14.24 -5.83 1.58
C GLU A 111 15.41 -6.76 1.25
N ALA A 112 15.16 -8.07 1.09
CA ALA A 112 16.18 -9.03 0.66
C ALA A 112 16.80 -8.69 -0.71
N GLY A 113 16.09 -7.92 -1.54
CA GLY A 113 16.57 -7.41 -2.82
C GLY A 113 17.22 -6.02 -2.77
N ALA A 114 17.36 -5.42 -1.58
CA ALA A 114 17.98 -4.10 -1.43
C ALA A 114 19.45 -4.13 -1.80
N GLN A 115 19.83 -3.17 -2.64
CA GLN A 115 21.18 -3.04 -3.19
C GLN A 115 21.60 -1.58 -3.17
N SER A 116 22.91 -1.36 -3.12
CA SER A 116 23.52 -0.08 -3.50
C SER A 116 24.29 -0.22 -4.82
N ARG A 117 24.57 0.91 -5.46
CA ARG A 117 25.41 0.98 -6.66
C ARG A 117 26.49 2.02 -6.46
N THR A 118 27.72 1.63 -6.72
CA THR A 118 28.85 2.56 -6.86
C THR A 118 29.38 2.54 -8.28
N TYR A 119 30.06 3.61 -8.67
CA TYR A 119 30.75 3.69 -9.96
C TYR A 119 32.23 3.92 -9.69
N ARG A 120 33.07 2.93 -10.04
CA ARG A 120 34.52 2.93 -9.82
C ARG A 120 35.20 2.35 -11.04
N ASN A 121 36.36 2.91 -11.44
CA ASN A 121 37.15 2.41 -12.58
C ASN A 121 36.33 2.22 -13.87
N LYS A 122 35.47 3.20 -14.19
CA LYS A 122 34.54 3.18 -15.33
C LYS A 122 33.55 1.99 -15.36
N LYS A 123 33.33 1.33 -14.22
CA LYS A 123 32.41 0.20 -14.08
C LYS A 123 31.44 0.42 -12.91
N SER A 124 30.21 -0.06 -13.08
CA SER A 124 29.24 -0.10 -11.98
C SER A 124 29.50 -1.33 -11.12
N GLN A 125 29.59 -1.13 -9.81
CA GLN A 125 29.66 -2.21 -8.83
C GLN A 125 28.39 -2.19 -7.99
N PHE A 126 27.83 -3.36 -7.73
CA PHE A 126 26.59 -3.52 -6.98
C PHE A 126 26.89 -4.32 -5.71
N ALA A 127 26.30 -3.90 -4.59
CA ALA A 127 26.41 -4.60 -3.33
C ALA A 127 25.01 -4.91 -2.79
N ASN A 128 24.82 -6.12 -2.28
CA ASN A 128 23.58 -6.53 -1.63
C ASN A 128 23.59 -6.05 -0.19
N THR A 129 22.88 -4.96 0.09
CA THR A 129 22.81 -4.38 1.43
C THR A 129 21.81 -5.11 2.31
N ARG A 130 20.70 -5.58 1.72
CA ARG A 130 19.58 -6.23 2.44
C ARG A 130 19.11 -5.42 3.67
N TRP A 131 19.20 -4.10 3.55
CA TRP A 131 19.05 -3.15 4.62
C TRP A 131 18.23 -1.97 4.12
N THR A 132 17.09 -1.75 4.74
CA THR A 132 16.19 -0.65 4.39
C THR A 132 15.65 0.02 5.65
N ILE A 133 15.31 1.30 5.52
CA ILE A 133 14.48 2.02 6.50
C ILE A 133 13.14 2.25 5.81
N GLY A 134 12.05 1.77 6.39
CA GLY A 134 10.70 1.97 5.87
C GLY A 134 9.74 2.45 6.94
N ALA A 135 8.79 3.29 6.54
CA ALA A 135 7.65 3.70 7.36
C ALA A 135 6.37 3.15 6.72
N ASN A 136 5.64 2.29 7.42
CA ASN A 136 4.39 1.69 6.99
C ASN A 136 3.21 2.48 7.56
N PHE A 137 2.35 3.03 6.70
CA PHE A 137 1.13 3.74 7.07
C PHE A 137 -0.09 2.97 6.57
N GLN A 138 -0.93 2.49 7.48
CA GLN A 138 -2.17 1.77 7.18
C GLN A 138 -3.34 2.75 7.05
N HIS A 139 -4.00 2.72 5.90
CA HIS A 139 -5.16 3.53 5.58
C HIS A 139 -6.38 2.65 5.27
N THR A 140 -7.57 3.15 5.57
CA THR A 140 -8.84 2.42 5.43
C THR A 140 -9.78 3.00 4.38
N LEU A 141 -9.46 4.19 3.83
CA LEU A 141 -10.36 4.93 2.96
C LEU A 141 -9.80 5.14 1.56
N SER A 142 -10.64 4.88 0.56
CA SER A 142 -10.40 5.40 -0.78
C SER A 142 -10.65 6.92 -0.83
N ARG A 143 -10.18 7.58 -1.89
CA ARG A 143 -10.49 9.01 -2.12
C ARG A 143 -11.98 9.32 -2.26
N ASP A 144 -12.76 8.34 -2.69
CA ASP A 144 -14.21 8.47 -2.82
C ASP A 144 -14.96 8.02 -1.56
N LEU A 145 -14.24 7.81 -0.44
CA LEU A 145 -14.79 7.37 0.85
C LEU A 145 -15.37 5.95 0.83
N ASP A 146 -14.88 5.11 -0.08
CA ASP A 146 -15.18 3.67 -0.06
C ASP A 146 -14.23 2.94 0.91
N PRO A 147 -14.67 1.82 1.53
CA PRO A 147 -13.80 0.98 2.33
C PRO A 147 -12.68 0.42 1.44
N HIS A 148 -11.44 0.73 1.80
CA HIS A 148 -10.26 0.27 1.08
C HIS A 148 -9.07 0.21 2.03
N ILE A 149 -8.81 -0.99 2.55
CA ILE A 149 -7.62 -1.23 3.37
C ILE A 149 -6.39 -1.25 2.45
N HIS A 150 -5.42 -0.39 2.74
CA HIS A 150 -4.17 -0.32 2.00
C HIS A 150 -3.06 0.26 2.87
N ASN A 151 -1.83 -0.08 2.53
CA ASN A 151 -0.65 0.35 3.27
C ASN A 151 0.30 1.08 2.33
N HIS A 152 0.71 2.28 2.74
CA HIS A 152 1.81 3.01 2.11
C HIS A 152 3.09 2.69 2.87
N ILE A 153 4.00 1.95 2.24
CA ILE A 153 5.33 1.70 2.82
C ILE A 153 6.32 2.62 2.13
N VAL A 154 6.68 3.70 2.80
CA VAL A 154 7.66 4.68 2.34
C VAL A 154 9.05 4.18 2.70
N ILE A 155 9.78 3.68 1.71
CA ILE A 155 11.16 3.22 1.87
C ILE A 155 12.10 4.40 1.60
N LEU A 156 12.89 4.78 2.59
CA LEU A 156 13.84 5.88 2.47
C LEU A 156 14.92 5.51 1.46
N ASN A 157 15.35 6.48 0.66
CA ASN A 157 16.39 6.29 -0.35
C ASN A 157 17.80 6.30 0.26
N ALA A 158 18.00 5.42 1.24
CA ALA A 158 19.25 5.24 1.98
C ALA A 158 19.42 3.77 2.34
N THR A 159 20.63 3.27 2.19
CA THR A 159 21.02 1.91 2.55
C THR A 159 22.50 1.86 2.90
N LYS A 160 22.92 0.84 3.65
CA LYS A 160 24.29 0.69 4.12
C LYS A 160 24.74 -0.76 3.93
N ASN A 161 25.99 -0.96 3.51
CA ASN A 161 26.62 -2.27 3.56
C ASN A 161 27.19 -2.50 4.95
N LYS A 162 27.13 -3.72 5.48
CA LYS A 162 27.67 -4.03 6.81
C LYS A 162 29.15 -3.67 6.95
N ASP A 163 29.91 -3.78 5.86
CA ASP A 163 31.35 -3.56 5.84
C ASP A 163 31.74 -2.09 5.54
N GLU A 164 30.78 -1.20 5.28
CA GLU A 164 31.04 0.20 4.99
C GLU A 164 30.30 1.10 5.98
N ASP A 165 31.02 2.01 6.66
CA ASP A 165 30.40 2.98 7.57
C ASP A 165 29.76 4.19 6.85
N ARG A 166 29.22 3.97 5.65
CA ARG A 166 28.62 5.03 4.83
C ARG A 166 27.27 4.62 4.28
N PHE A 167 26.34 5.55 4.34
CA PHE A 167 25.08 5.44 3.63
C PHE A 167 25.24 5.70 2.14
N GLN A 168 24.46 4.97 1.36
CA GLN A 168 24.39 5.05 -0.09
C GLN A 168 22.91 5.08 -0.51
N ALA A 169 22.64 5.62 -1.70
CA ALA A 169 21.29 5.56 -2.25
C ALA A 169 20.91 4.11 -2.62
N LEU A 170 19.62 3.78 -2.49
CA LEU A 170 19.10 2.48 -2.92
C LEU A 170 19.14 2.38 -4.45
N TYR A 171 19.64 1.25 -4.94
CA TYR A 171 19.51 0.87 -6.34
C TYR A 171 18.14 0.24 -6.60
N THR A 172 17.12 1.09 -6.68
CA THR A 172 15.71 0.67 -6.71
C THR A 172 15.25 -0.01 -7.99
N ARG A 173 16.01 0.10 -9.08
CA ARG A 173 15.65 -0.53 -10.37
C ARG A 173 15.46 -2.04 -10.23
N ARG A 174 16.45 -2.75 -9.68
CA ARG A 174 16.40 -4.21 -9.47
C ARG A 174 15.55 -4.60 -8.26
N MET A 175 15.56 -3.77 -7.22
CA MET A 175 14.87 -4.06 -5.97
C MET A 175 13.34 -3.95 -6.12
N ILE A 176 12.85 -2.91 -6.81
CA ILE A 176 11.43 -2.54 -6.86
C ILE A 176 10.90 -2.56 -8.30
N PHE A 177 11.45 -1.73 -9.21
CA PHE A 177 10.80 -1.46 -10.50
C PHE A 177 10.74 -2.68 -11.43
N GLU A 178 11.82 -3.45 -11.53
CA GLU A 178 11.86 -4.68 -12.33
C GLU A 178 11.09 -5.84 -11.65
N ARG A 179 10.82 -5.74 -10.34
CA ARG A 179 10.16 -6.78 -9.53
C ARG A 179 8.73 -6.44 -9.14
N ILE A 180 8.17 -5.30 -9.54
CA ILE A 180 6.87 -4.81 -9.04
C ILE A 180 5.73 -5.79 -9.31
N LYS A 181 5.71 -6.44 -10.48
CA LYS A 181 4.71 -7.46 -10.82
C LYS A 181 4.86 -8.70 -9.93
N TYR A 182 6.11 -9.14 -9.73
CA TYR A 182 6.44 -10.27 -8.86
C TYR A 182 6.03 -9.99 -7.41
N LEU A 183 6.45 -8.86 -6.83
CA LEU A 183 6.12 -8.48 -5.46
C LEU A 183 4.61 -8.30 -5.29
N GLY A 184 3.94 -7.70 -6.26
CA GLY A 184 2.49 -7.57 -6.25
C GLY A 184 1.77 -8.91 -6.28
N LYS A 185 2.29 -9.91 -7.02
CA LYS A 185 1.76 -11.28 -7.03
C LYS A 185 2.05 -12.00 -5.72
N LEU A 186 3.28 -11.90 -5.20
CA LEU A 186 3.69 -12.48 -3.93
C LEU A 186 2.77 -12.05 -2.78
N TYR A 187 2.45 -10.76 -2.72
CA TYR A 187 1.47 -10.22 -1.76
C TYR A 187 0.08 -10.85 -1.93
N ARG A 188 -0.42 -10.94 -3.16
CA ARG A 188 -1.76 -11.52 -3.42
C ARG A 188 -1.81 -13.00 -3.11
N ASP A 189 -0.76 -13.74 -3.40
CA ASP A 189 -0.68 -15.18 -3.15
C ASP A 189 -0.58 -15.45 -1.64
N LYS A 190 0.26 -14.71 -0.92
CA LYS A 190 0.36 -14.85 0.55
C LYS A 190 -0.92 -14.44 1.26
N LEU A 191 -1.60 -13.40 0.79
CA LEU A 191 -2.92 -13.03 1.31
C LEU A 191 -3.96 -14.11 1.00
N ALA A 192 -3.95 -14.68 -0.21
CA ALA A 192 -4.85 -15.76 -0.61
C ALA A 192 -4.68 -17.01 0.29
N GLU A 193 -3.44 -17.37 0.60
CA GLU A 193 -3.12 -18.43 1.55
C GLU A 193 -3.71 -18.15 2.93
N GLY A 194 -3.47 -16.94 3.46
CA GLY A 194 -4.00 -16.52 4.76
C GLY A 194 -5.52 -16.59 4.82
N VAL A 195 -6.24 -16.00 3.87
CA VAL A 195 -7.71 -16.00 3.90
C VAL A 195 -8.32 -17.39 3.65
N LYS A 196 -7.67 -18.25 2.87
CA LYS A 196 -8.09 -19.66 2.72
C LYS A 196 -7.92 -20.44 4.02
N SER A 197 -6.84 -20.20 4.77
CA SER A 197 -6.62 -20.84 6.07
C SER A 197 -7.70 -20.47 7.09
N LEU A 198 -8.32 -19.30 6.93
CA LEU A 198 -9.46 -18.83 7.72
C LEU A 198 -10.80 -19.43 7.27
N GLY A 199 -10.82 -20.23 6.20
CA GLY A 199 -12.02 -20.91 5.69
C GLY A 199 -12.74 -20.17 4.56
N HIS A 200 -12.24 -19.02 4.09
CA HIS A 200 -12.86 -18.33 2.97
C HIS A 200 -12.52 -18.99 1.63
N LYS A 201 -13.51 -19.01 0.74
CA LYS A 201 -13.32 -19.42 -0.66
C LYS A 201 -13.02 -18.22 -1.54
N LEU A 202 -12.25 -18.46 -2.60
CA LEU A 202 -11.83 -17.42 -3.54
C LEU A 202 -12.53 -17.59 -4.88
N GLN A 203 -13.08 -16.50 -5.39
CA GLN A 203 -13.47 -16.37 -6.79
C GLN A 203 -12.34 -15.68 -7.55
N VAL A 204 -11.64 -16.43 -8.40
CA VAL A 204 -10.56 -15.90 -9.23
C VAL A 204 -11.15 -15.12 -10.40
N SER A 205 -10.54 -13.97 -10.69
CA SER A 205 -10.75 -13.16 -11.88
C SER A 205 -9.46 -13.13 -12.71
N GLY A 206 -9.52 -12.64 -13.94
CA GLY A 206 -8.33 -12.58 -14.81
C GLY A 206 -7.14 -11.84 -14.19
N ASN A 207 -5.93 -12.11 -14.68
CA ASN A 207 -4.67 -11.48 -14.24
C ASN A 207 -4.26 -11.76 -12.78
N ASP A 208 -4.47 -12.98 -12.27
CA ASP A 208 -4.15 -13.40 -10.89
C ASP A 208 -4.82 -12.52 -9.82
N MET A 209 -5.99 -11.96 -10.14
CA MET A 209 -6.81 -11.19 -9.21
C MET A 209 -7.90 -12.10 -8.66
N TRP A 210 -8.35 -11.86 -7.44
CA TRP A 210 -9.39 -12.67 -6.82
C TRP A 210 -10.16 -11.85 -5.80
N GLU A 211 -11.39 -12.27 -5.53
CA GLU A 211 -12.25 -11.74 -4.49
C GLU A 211 -12.77 -12.90 -3.63
N LEU A 212 -13.21 -12.64 -2.40
CA LEU A 212 -13.83 -13.66 -1.55
C LEU A 212 -15.23 -13.99 -2.10
N GLU A 213 -15.53 -15.28 -2.29
CA GLU A 213 -16.75 -15.77 -2.97
C GLU A 213 -18.06 -15.34 -2.28
N GLN A 214 -18.00 -15.10 -0.97
CA GLN A 214 -19.15 -14.70 -0.15
C GLN A 214 -19.69 -13.30 -0.46
N TYR A 215 -18.94 -12.44 -1.17
CA TYR A 215 -19.39 -11.08 -1.50
C TYR A 215 -19.92 -11.01 -2.94
N PRO A 216 -21.21 -10.68 -3.13
CA PRO A 216 -21.80 -10.53 -4.47
C PRO A 216 -21.13 -9.44 -5.31
N ALA A 217 -21.14 -9.62 -6.63
CA ALA A 217 -20.55 -8.66 -7.58
C ALA A 217 -21.11 -7.23 -7.43
N ASP A 218 -22.40 -7.08 -7.12
CA ASP A 218 -23.04 -5.78 -6.93
C ASP A 218 -22.52 -5.05 -5.69
N VAL A 219 -22.22 -5.78 -4.62
CA VAL A 219 -21.56 -5.22 -3.42
C VAL A 219 -20.18 -4.71 -3.79
N LEU A 220 -19.39 -5.52 -4.50
CA LEU A 220 -18.04 -5.13 -4.92
C LEU A 220 -18.06 -3.91 -5.84
N LYS A 221 -19.05 -3.83 -6.74
CA LYS A 221 -19.26 -2.71 -7.65
C LYS A 221 -19.61 -1.44 -6.87
N GLU A 222 -20.60 -1.49 -5.96
CA GLU A 222 -21.03 -0.33 -5.16
C GLU A 222 -19.86 0.31 -4.40
N PHE A 223 -18.98 -0.50 -3.79
CA PHE A 223 -17.83 0.00 -3.03
C PHE A 223 -16.57 0.25 -3.88
N SER A 224 -16.70 0.30 -5.21
CA SER A 224 -15.59 0.52 -6.15
C SER A 224 -15.80 1.77 -7.02
N ARG A 225 -16.39 2.84 -6.47
CA ARG A 225 -16.76 4.07 -7.20
C ARG A 225 -15.56 4.70 -7.92
N ARG A 226 -14.39 4.73 -7.27
CA ARG A 226 -13.16 5.24 -7.89
C ARG A 226 -12.81 4.52 -9.19
N ARG A 227 -12.87 3.19 -9.17
CA ARG A 227 -12.55 2.38 -10.35
C ARG A 227 -13.57 2.63 -11.45
N GLN A 228 -14.85 2.68 -11.11
CA GLN A 228 -15.93 2.99 -12.06
C GLN A 228 -15.71 4.35 -12.74
N ASN A 229 -15.40 5.40 -11.97
CA ASN A 229 -15.11 6.73 -12.53
C ASN A 229 -13.94 6.71 -13.52
N ILE A 230 -12.86 5.99 -13.20
CA ILE A 230 -11.71 5.84 -14.10
C ILE A 230 -12.10 5.04 -15.36
N VAL A 231 -12.81 3.91 -15.22
CA VAL A 231 -13.29 3.10 -16.36
C VAL A 231 -14.18 3.93 -17.27
N ASN A 232 -15.11 4.70 -16.71
CA ASN A 232 -16.04 5.54 -17.48
C ASN A 232 -15.30 6.62 -18.26
N ALA A 233 -14.18 7.14 -17.73
CA ALA A 233 -13.41 8.19 -18.38
C ALA A 233 -12.45 7.70 -19.48
N VAL A 234 -11.84 6.51 -19.34
CA VAL A 234 -10.80 6.05 -20.27
C VAL A 234 -11.03 4.68 -20.90
N GLY A 235 -12.10 3.99 -20.50
CA GLY A 235 -12.43 2.63 -20.94
C GLY A 235 -11.77 1.54 -20.08
N LEU A 236 -12.37 0.35 -20.09
CA LEU A 236 -11.93 -0.78 -19.27
C LEU A 236 -10.48 -1.21 -19.58
N ASN A 237 -10.12 -1.20 -20.86
CA ASN A 237 -8.85 -1.68 -21.40
C ASN A 237 -7.81 -0.55 -21.62
N ALA A 238 -8.00 0.59 -20.96
CA ALA A 238 -7.05 1.70 -21.05
C ALA A 238 -5.64 1.29 -20.61
N SER A 239 -4.61 1.89 -21.23
CA SER A 239 -3.22 1.70 -20.81
C SER A 239 -3.02 2.15 -19.35
N ARG A 240 -1.93 1.68 -18.72
CA ARG A 240 -1.56 2.12 -17.36
C ARG A 240 -1.46 3.65 -17.27
N ASP A 241 -0.82 4.28 -18.25
CA ASP A 241 -0.59 5.72 -18.22
C ASP A 241 -1.90 6.50 -18.37
N ARG A 242 -2.84 6.02 -19.21
CA ARG A 242 -4.19 6.60 -19.30
C ARG A 242 -4.98 6.43 -18.00
N ASN A 243 -4.93 5.25 -17.38
CA ASN A 243 -5.54 5.04 -16.07
C ASN A 243 -4.95 5.97 -14.99
N GLN A 244 -3.63 6.17 -15.01
CA GLN A 244 -2.94 7.06 -14.08
C GLN A 244 -3.33 8.53 -14.33
N TRP A 245 -3.39 8.96 -15.59
CA TRP A 245 -3.84 10.28 -15.97
C TRP A 245 -5.28 10.55 -15.51
N ALA A 246 -6.22 9.64 -15.79
CA ALA A 246 -7.61 9.79 -15.34
C ALA A 246 -7.74 9.79 -13.81
N SER A 247 -6.95 8.96 -13.12
CA SER A 247 -6.88 8.91 -11.65
C SER A 247 -6.45 10.26 -11.05
N LEU A 248 -5.56 10.99 -11.72
CA LEU A 248 -5.10 12.32 -11.32
C LEU A 248 -6.11 13.42 -11.70
N LEU A 249 -6.68 13.36 -12.91
CA LEU A 249 -7.65 14.34 -13.41
C LEU A 249 -8.95 14.34 -12.59
N LEU A 250 -9.50 13.16 -12.31
CA LEU A 250 -10.75 12.98 -11.57
C LEU A 250 -10.57 13.09 -10.06
N ARG A 251 -9.37 13.48 -9.60
CA ARG A 251 -9.04 13.57 -8.18
C ARG A 251 -9.83 14.71 -7.55
N LYS A 252 -10.84 14.36 -6.75
CA LYS A 252 -11.50 15.30 -5.85
C LYS A 252 -10.58 15.69 -4.69
N LYS A 253 -10.78 16.89 -4.14
CA LYS A 253 -10.17 17.28 -2.86
C LYS A 253 -10.59 16.26 -1.82
N LYS A 254 -9.64 15.80 -1.00
CA LYS A 254 -9.91 14.78 0.01
C LYS A 254 -10.84 15.39 1.05
N ASN A 255 -12.07 14.89 1.12
CA ASN A 255 -12.93 15.12 2.27
C ASN A 255 -12.57 14.06 3.31
N GLU A 256 -12.42 14.48 4.56
CA GLU A 256 -12.01 13.60 5.65
C GLU A 256 -13.19 13.42 6.58
N LEU A 257 -13.89 12.29 6.44
CA LEU A 257 -14.94 11.89 7.37
C LEU A 257 -14.40 10.79 8.29
N PRO A 258 -14.59 10.91 9.63
CA PRO A 258 -14.19 9.87 10.57
C PRO A 258 -14.85 8.53 10.26
N LEU A 259 -14.19 7.42 10.63
CA LEU A 259 -14.70 6.08 10.38
C LEU A 259 -16.02 5.83 11.11
N GLU A 260 -16.21 6.43 12.27
CA GLU A 260 -17.41 6.38 13.10
C GLU A 260 -18.62 6.96 12.35
N THR A 261 -18.38 7.91 11.44
CA THR A 261 -19.41 8.47 10.55
C THR A 261 -19.64 7.61 9.31
N LEU A 262 -18.57 7.05 8.73
CA LEU A 262 -18.64 6.28 7.48
C LEU A 262 -19.15 4.85 7.66
N HIS A 263 -18.80 4.20 8.76
CA HIS A 263 -19.15 2.80 9.03
C HIS A 263 -20.66 2.55 9.02
N PRO A 264 -21.51 3.35 9.70
CA PRO A 264 -22.97 3.18 9.60
C PRO A 264 -23.51 3.31 8.18
N LEU A 265 -22.93 4.23 7.37
CA LEU A 265 -23.33 4.43 5.99
C LEU A 265 -22.98 3.21 5.12
N TRP A 266 -21.78 2.66 5.29
CA TRP A 266 -21.38 1.45 4.58
C TRP A 266 -22.20 0.24 5.00
N MET A 267 -22.44 0.06 6.30
CA MET A 267 -23.27 -1.03 6.81
C MET A 267 -24.69 -0.97 6.26
N ASN A 268 -25.28 0.22 6.20
CA ASN A 268 -26.62 0.40 5.62
C ASN A 268 -26.63 0.03 4.13
N LYS A 269 -25.67 0.55 3.35
CA LYS A 269 -25.53 0.21 1.93
C LYS A 269 -25.37 -1.29 1.71
N TYR A 270 -24.48 -1.92 2.47
CA TYR A 270 -24.20 -3.34 2.38
C TYR A 270 -25.46 -4.18 2.65
N LYS A 271 -26.14 -3.92 3.77
CA LYS A 271 -27.39 -4.62 4.14
C LYS A 271 -28.49 -4.43 3.10
N ASN A 272 -28.61 -3.24 2.51
CA ASN A 272 -29.62 -2.99 1.50
C ASN A 272 -29.36 -3.83 0.25
N ILE A 273 -28.12 -3.87 -0.25
CA ILE A 273 -27.78 -4.66 -1.44
C ILE A 273 -28.05 -6.16 -1.21
N LEU A 274 -27.69 -6.69 -0.04
CA LEU A 274 -27.98 -8.09 0.28
C LEU A 274 -29.48 -8.40 0.26
N LYS A 275 -30.31 -7.54 0.88
CA LYS A 275 -31.78 -7.69 0.87
C LYS A 275 -32.37 -7.66 -0.54
N TYR A 276 -31.86 -6.81 -1.43
CA TYR A 276 -32.35 -6.75 -2.82
C TYR A 276 -31.95 -8.00 -3.61
N SER A 277 -30.71 -8.47 -3.45
CA SER A 277 -30.23 -9.69 -4.12
C SER A 277 -30.99 -10.95 -3.68
N GLU A 278 -31.39 -11.04 -2.41
CA GLU A 278 -32.24 -12.13 -1.91
C GLU A 278 -33.66 -12.10 -2.49
N ARG A 279 -34.24 -10.91 -2.66
CA ARG A 279 -35.59 -10.76 -3.24
C ARG A 279 -35.62 -11.16 -4.71
N GLU A 280 -34.62 -10.77 -5.51
CA GLU A 280 -34.54 -11.14 -6.92
C GLU A 280 -34.36 -12.65 -7.13
N LYS A 281 -33.57 -13.31 -6.26
CA LYS A 281 -33.44 -14.78 -6.27
C LYS A 281 -34.73 -15.50 -5.84
N GLY A 282 -35.50 -14.90 -4.94
CA GLY A 282 -36.79 -15.45 -4.49
C GLY A 282 -37.91 -15.35 -5.52
N SER A 283 -37.87 -14.37 -6.43
CA SER A 283 -38.86 -14.22 -7.51
C SER A 283 -38.64 -15.15 -8.71
N ASP A 284 -37.45 -15.75 -8.84
CA ASP A 284 -37.07 -16.62 -9.96
C ASP A 284 -37.43 -18.10 -9.71
N HIS A 285 -38.09 -18.42 -8.59
CA HIS A 285 -38.56 -19.77 -8.23
C HIS A 285 -40.08 -19.88 -8.16
N SER A 286 -40.79 -18.92 -8.76
CA SER A 286 -42.25 -18.87 -8.83
C SER A 286 -42.76 -18.79 -10.27
N LEU A 287 -42.29 -19.71 -11.13
CA LEU A 287 -42.87 -20.02 -12.44
C LEU A 287 -42.96 -21.55 -12.62
#